data_AF-A0A7R9QFL0-F1
#
_entry.id   AF-A0A7R9QFL0-F1
#
_cell.length_a   1.000
_cell.length_b   1.000
_cell.length_c   1.000
_cell.angle_alpha   90.00
_cell.angle_beta   90.00
_cell.angle_gamma   90.00
#
_symmetry.space_group_name_H-M   'P 1'
#
loop_
_entity.id
_entity.type
_entity.pdbx_description
1 polymer ?
#
loop_
_entity_poly.entity_id
_entity_poly.type
_entity_poly.pdbx_seq_one_letter_code
_entity_poly.pdbx_strand_id
1 'polypeptide(L)'
;MENYGFRGYKEWDLMTTTWSRNRLLLVTTLQTMVPLKESQSPSVLTKDELISRIKSPITRKQKYLLKNWILPACQRSVADREASKQFDIKCMDKFRQLLYKMGEMMCYREGRIPDPDLIFYLTLHELNVLTQIRDPKIVMKAKQRKKIYPKLDKYIYDEMSIGPNIRPRNYTDKKSQSEAYMNGENDVIKGTPVCTGSIKAKACVCKCFDDAKNLKARIY
;
A
#
# COMPACT_ATOMS: atom_id res chain seq x y z
N MET A 1 -14.00 -11.95 -8.20
CA MET A 1 -12.61 -12.40 -7.96
C MET A 1 -11.73 -12.28 -9.18
N GLU A 2 -12.22 -12.58 -10.38
CA GLU A 2 -11.42 -12.56 -11.62
C GLU A 2 -10.81 -11.19 -11.94
N ASN A 3 -11.57 -10.10 -11.72
CA ASN A 3 -11.13 -8.76 -12.11
C ASN A 3 -10.27 -8.03 -11.06
N TYR A 4 -10.38 -8.40 -9.78
CA TYR A 4 -9.73 -7.65 -8.68
C TYR A 4 -9.10 -8.55 -7.62
N GLY A 5 -9.10 -9.87 -7.78
CA GLY A 5 -8.57 -10.79 -6.79
C GLY A 5 -7.05 -10.68 -6.60
N PHE A 6 -6.33 -10.19 -7.61
CA PHE A 6 -4.88 -9.91 -7.52
C PHE A 6 -4.54 -8.71 -6.63
N ARG A 7 -5.53 -7.93 -6.20
CA ARG A 7 -5.38 -6.81 -5.29
C ARG A 7 -5.18 -7.28 -3.85
N GLY A 8 -4.69 -6.39 -2.99
CA GLY A 8 -4.45 -6.70 -1.58
C GLY A 8 -3.81 -5.55 -0.81
N TYR A 9 -3.42 -5.83 0.43
CA TYR A 9 -2.51 -4.95 1.15
C TYR A 9 -1.09 -5.09 0.57
N LYS A 10 -0.25 -4.04 0.61
CA LYS A 10 1.13 -4.05 0.07
C LYS A 10 1.24 -4.73 -1.31
N GLU A 11 0.45 -4.29 -2.29
CA GLU A 11 0.26 -4.99 -3.58
C GLU A 11 1.54 -5.26 -4.38
N TRP A 12 2.55 -4.41 -4.20
CA TRP A 12 3.87 -4.52 -4.82
C TRP A 12 4.81 -5.52 -4.12
N ASP A 13 4.50 -5.94 -2.89
CA ASP A 13 5.25 -6.97 -2.19
C ASP A 13 4.82 -8.36 -2.67
N LEU A 14 5.75 -9.10 -3.27
CA LEU A 14 5.52 -10.45 -3.77
C LEU A 14 5.14 -11.43 -2.67
N MET A 15 5.58 -11.21 -1.42
CA MET A 15 5.27 -12.10 -0.30
C MET A 15 3.84 -11.90 0.24
N THR A 16 3.30 -10.69 0.14
CA THR A 16 1.98 -10.38 0.72
C THR A 16 0.86 -11.16 0.03
N THR A 17 -0.11 -11.61 0.83
CA THR A 17 -1.26 -12.40 0.36
C THR A 17 -2.30 -11.51 -0.29
N THR A 18 -2.74 -11.90 -1.49
CA THR A 18 -3.79 -11.21 -2.27
C THR A 18 -5.19 -11.68 -1.88
N TRP A 19 -6.23 -10.93 -2.26
CA TRP A 19 -7.62 -11.28 -1.97
C TRP A 19 -8.06 -12.60 -2.60
N SER A 20 -7.54 -12.94 -3.78
CA SER A 20 -7.81 -14.22 -4.44
C SER A 20 -7.35 -15.41 -3.58
N ARG A 21 -6.19 -15.27 -2.92
CA ARG A 21 -5.59 -16.30 -2.07
C ARG A 21 -6.19 -16.31 -0.66
N ASN A 22 -6.46 -15.15 -0.07
CA ASN A 22 -7.16 -15.05 1.21
C ASN A 22 -8.37 -14.10 1.13
N ARG A 23 -9.54 -14.70 0.95
CA ARG A 23 -10.83 -13.99 0.79
C ARG A 23 -11.30 -13.33 2.09
N LEU A 24 -10.84 -13.80 3.25
CA LEU A 24 -11.26 -13.27 4.55
C LEU A 24 -10.82 -11.81 4.72
N LEU A 25 -9.68 -11.42 4.15
CA LEU A 25 -9.20 -10.03 4.13
C LEU A 25 -10.18 -9.09 3.40
N LEU A 26 -10.80 -9.58 2.33
CA LEU A 26 -11.80 -8.80 1.60
C LEU A 26 -13.14 -8.75 2.36
N VAL A 27 -13.56 -9.87 2.95
CA VAL A 27 -14.83 -9.92 3.71
C VAL A 27 -14.78 -8.97 4.90
N THR A 28 -13.67 -8.97 5.66
CA THR A 28 -13.49 -8.10 6.82
C THR A 28 -13.55 -6.62 6.44
N THR A 29 -12.94 -6.21 5.34
CA THR A 29 -13.06 -4.83 4.85
C THR A 29 -14.46 -4.48 4.38
N LEU A 30 -15.11 -5.37 3.63
CA LEU A 30 -16.49 -5.14 3.19
C LEU A 30 -17.45 -4.99 4.38
N GLN A 31 -17.30 -5.81 5.42
CA GLN A 31 -18.12 -5.71 6.64
C GLN A 31 -17.98 -4.36 7.34
N THR A 32 -16.79 -3.74 7.32
CA THR A 32 -16.60 -2.38 7.86
C THR A 32 -17.26 -1.29 7.01
N MET A 33 -17.48 -1.54 5.72
CA MET A 33 -18.08 -0.58 4.78
C MET A 33 -19.61 -0.66 4.71
N VAL A 34 -20.21 -1.82 5.01
CA VAL A 34 -21.68 -1.99 5.03
C VAL A 34 -22.41 -0.93 5.89
N PRO A 35 -21.99 -0.64 7.14
CA PRO A 35 -22.67 0.37 7.96
C PRO A 35 -22.44 1.82 7.49
N LEU A 36 -21.54 2.07 6.52
CA LEU A 36 -21.24 3.42 5.99
C LEU A 36 -22.13 3.83 4.80
N LYS A 37 -22.95 2.91 4.27
CA LYS A 37 -23.69 3.12 3.01
C LYS A 37 -24.79 4.19 3.06
N GLU A 38 -25.13 4.73 4.22
CA GLU A 38 -26.15 5.77 4.37
C GLU A 38 -25.63 7.19 4.09
N SER A 39 -24.32 7.41 3.91
CA SER A 39 -23.82 8.71 3.46
C SER A 39 -24.08 8.86 1.96
N GLN A 40 -25.02 9.75 1.62
CA GLN A 40 -25.34 10.22 0.26
C GLN A 40 -24.13 10.17 -0.67
N SER A 41 -24.24 9.47 -1.81
CA SER A 41 -23.22 9.57 -2.85
C SER A 41 -23.09 11.06 -3.21
N PRO A 42 -21.88 11.65 -3.13
CA PRO A 42 -21.72 13.06 -3.47
C PRO A 42 -22.25 13.27 -4.89
N SER A 43 -23.10 14.28 -5.06
CA SER A 43 -23.63 14.64 -6.37
C SER A 43 -22.45 14.85 -7.32
N VAL A 44 -22.37 14.00 -8.35
CA VAL A 44 -21.31 14.11 -9.36
C VAL A 44 -21.60 15.39 -10.13
N LEU A 45 -20.92 16.47 -9.76
CA LEU A 45 -21.07 17.78 -10.40
C LEU A 45 -20.80 17.65 -11.89
N THR A 46 -21.65 18.27 -12.69
CA THR A 46 -21.49 18.28 -14.14
C THR A 46 -20.25 19.13 -14.49
N LYS A 47 -19.55 18.82 -15.59
CA LYS A 47 -18.36 19.59 -16.05
C LYS A 47 -18.64 21.09 -16.13
N ASP A 48 -19.86 21.47 -16.50
CA ASP A 48 -20.30 22.86 -16.58
C ASP A 48 -20.45 23.54 -15.22
N GLU A 49 -20.93 22.81 -14.21
CA GLU A 49 -21.04 23.29 -12.83
C GLU A 49 -19.66 23.45 -12.17
N LEU A 50 -18.71 22.59 -12.53
CA LEU A 50 -17.33 22.69 -12.05
C LEU A 50 -16.63 23.94 -12.61
N ILE A 51 -16.82 24.22 -13.90
CA ILE A 51 -16.19 25.36 -14.58
C ILE A 51 -16.84 26.68 -14.17
N SER A 52 -18.14 26.70 -13.88
CA SER A 52 -18.85 27.89 -13.42
C SER A 52 -18.43 28.33 -12.00
N ARG A 53 -18.03 27.37 -11.14
CA ARG A 53 -17.54 27.63 -9.78
C ARG A 53 -16.12 28.18 -9.70
N ILE A 54 -15.41 28.28 -10.83
CA ILE A 54 -14.03 28.80 -10.84
C ILE A 54 -14.08 30.32 -10.57
N LYS A 55 -13.58 30.73 -9.40
CA LYS A 55 -13.53 32.13 -8.95
C LYS A 55 -12.47 32.98 -9.66
N SER A 56 -11.48 32.35 -10.31
CA SER A 56 -10.39 33.05 -10.98
C SER A 56 -10.86 33.78 -12.25
N PRO A 57 -10.30 34.96 -12.58
CA PRO A 57 -10.65 35.68 -13.80
C PRO A 57 -10.07 34.95 -15.02
N ILE A 58 -10.89 34.12 -15.67
CA ILE A 58 -10.50 33.33 -16.84
C ILE A 58 -11.29 33.80 -18.07
N THR A 59 -10.58 34.03 -19.17
CA THR A 59 -11.15 34.46 -20.46
C THR A 59 -12.03 33.36 -21.07
N ARG A 60 -13.05 33.71 -21.87
CA ARG A 60 -13.94 32.74 -22.55
C ARG A 60 -13.17 31.67 -23.37
N LYS A 61 -12.09 32.07 -24.07
CA LYS A 61 -11.21 31.16 -24.82
C LYS A 61 -10.51 30.14 -23.91
N GLN A 62 -10.02 30.59 -22.75
CA GLN A 62 -9.38 29.73 -21.75
C GLN A 62 -10.40 28.77 -21.10
N LYS A 63 -11.63 29.23 -20.83
CA LYS A 63 -12.72 28.34 -20.36
C LYS A 63 -13.05 27.24 -21.38
N TYR A 64 -13.07 27.59 -22.67
CA TYR A 64 -13.28 26.62 -23.74
C TYR A 64 -12.15 25.58 -23.82
N LEU A 65 -10.89 26.02 -23.77
CA LEU A 65 -9.73 25.12 -23.75
C LEU A 65 -9.75 24.20 -22.52
N LEU A 66 -10.06 24.75 -21.36
CA LEU A 66 -10.17 24.00 -20.11
C LEU A 66 -11.26 22.94 -20.19
N LYS A 67 -12.46 23.29 -20.69
CA LYS A 67 -13.60 22.38 -20.80
C LYS A 67 -13.34 21.22 -21.76
N ASN A 68 -12.79 21.52 -22.93
CA ASN A 68 -12.80 20.59 -24.05
C ASN A 68 -11.49 19.81 -24.22
N TRP A 69 -10.36 20.35 -23.74
CA TRP A 69 -9.05 19.73 -23.94
C TRP A 69 -8.40 19.35 -22.62
N ILE A 70 -8.20 20.31 -21.72
CA ILE A 70 -7.40 20.09 -20.50
C ILE A 70 -8.14 19.19 -19.52
N LEU A 71 -9.39 19.51 -19.16
CA LEU A 71 -10.14 18.72 -18.18
C LEU A 71 -10.33 17.25 -18.65
N PRO A 72 -10.75 16.97 -19.89
CA PRO A 72 -10.82 15.60 -20.38
C PRO A 72 -9.45 14.91 -20.43
N ALA A 73 -8.38 15.61 -20.80
CA ALA A 73 -7.02 15.03 -20.80
C ALA A 73 -6.54 14.70 -19.39
N CYS A 74 -6.78 15.56 -18.40
CA CYS A 74 -6.46 15.28 -17.00
C CYS A 74 -7.27 14.10 -16.45
N GLN A 75 -8.58 14.05 -16.73
CA GLN A 75 -9.43 12.93 -16.34
C GLN A 75 -8.95 11.62 -16.94
N ARG A 76 -8.60 11.63 -18.24
CA ARG A 76 -8.03 10.48 -18.92
C ARG A 76 -6.67 10.09 -18.35
N SER A 77 -5.79 11.05 -18.10
CA SER A 77 -4.47 10.79 -17.50
C SER A 77 -4.57 10.12 -16.12
N VAL A 78 -5.52 10.54 -15.28
CA VAL A 78 -5.78 9.88 -13.99
C VAL A 78 -6.29 8.45 -14.22
N ALA A 79 -7.22 8.25 -15.14
CA ALA A 79 -7.73 6.92 -15.48
C ALA A 79 -6.62 6.00 -16.03
N ASP A 80 -5.78 6.51 -16.94
CA ASP A 80 -4.65 5.80 -17.52
C ASP A 80 -3.62 5.44 -16.45
N ARG A 81 -3.33 6.34 -15.50
CA ARG A 81 -2.43 6.05 -14.37
C ARG A 81 -2.95 4.89 -13.52
N GLU A 82 -4.24 4.90 -13.18
CA GLU A 82 -4.83 3.80 -12.40
C GLU A 82 -4.90 2.49 -13.20
N ALA A 83 -5.10 2.59 -14.52
CA ALA A 83 -5.06 1.43 -15.43
C ALA A 83 -3.65 0.84 -15.57
N SER A 84 -2.61 1.66 -15.71
CA SER A 84 -1.21 1.21 -15.74
C SER A 84 -0.86 0.52 -14.42
N LYS A 85 -1.15 1.15 -13.28
CA LYS A 85 -0.96 0.54 -11.97
C LYS A 85 -1.70 -0.80 -11.84
N GLN A 86 -2.93 -0.89 -12.38
CA GLN A 86 -3.69 -2.14 -12.38
C GLN A 86 -2.99 -3.25 -13.18
N PHE A 87 -2.49 -2.91 -14.36
CA PHE A 87 -1.77 -3.85 -15.21
C PHE A 87 -0.51 -4.36 -14.52
N ASP A 88 0.30 -3.46 -13.96
CA ASP A 88 1.54 -3.82 -13.28
C ASP A 88 1.31 -4.76 -12.10
N ILE A 89 0.29 -4.48 -11.27
CA ILE A 89 -0.03 -5.35 -10.12
C ILE A 89 -0.55 -6.71 -10.58
N LYS A 90 -1.29 -6.78 -11.69
CA LYS A 90 -1.71 -8.05 -12.28
C LYS A 90 -0.50 -8.87 -12.75
N CYS A 91 0.51 -8.22 -13.34
CA CYS A 91 1.79 -8.86 -13.67
C CYS A 91 2.53 -9.34 -12.42
N MET A 92 2.62 -8.51 -11.38
CA MET A 92 3.21 -8.89 -10.09
C MET A 92 2.51 -10.11 -9.47
N ASP A 93 1.19 -10.21 -9.57
CA ASP A 93 0.46 -11.38 -9.08
C ASP A 93 0.77 -12.66 -9.86
N LYS A 94 1.05 -12.56 -11.16
CA LYS A 94 1.53 -13.72 -11.94
C LYS A 94 2.90 -14.18 -11.48
N PHE A 95 3.83 -13.27 -11.20
CA PHE A 95 5.12 -13.62 -10.60
C PHE A 95 4.95 -14.24 -9.21
N ARG A 96 4.07 -13.69 -8.38
CA ARG A 96 3.73 -14.25 -7.07
C ARG A 96 3.21 -15.68 -7.17
N GLN A 97 2.25 -15.94 -8.06
CA GLN A 97 1.70 -17.28 -8.29
C GLN A 97 2.80 -18.27 -8.76
N LEU A 98 3.69 -17.82 -9.65
CA LEU A 98 4.82 -18.61 -10.10
C LEU A 98 5.76 -18.97 -8.94
N LEU A 99 6.14 -17.99 -8.10
CA LEU A 99 7.00 -18.22 -6.94
C LEU A 99 6.36 -19.19 -5.95
N TYR A 100 5.07 -19.05 -5.64
CA TYR A 100 4.38 -20.01 -4.78
C TYR A 100 4.46 -21.43 -5.34
N LYS A 101 4.13 -21.62 -6.63
CA LYS A 101 4.19 -22.93 -7.27
C LYS A 101 5.60 -23.49 -7.28
N MET A 102 6.60 -22.66 -7.55
CA MET A 102 8.02 -23.05 -7.49
C MET A 102 8.42 -23.47 -6.08
N GLY A 103 8.03 -22.72 -5.05
CA GLY A 103 8.29 -23.06 -3.65
C GLY A 103 7.68 -24.41 -3.25
N GLU A 104 6.43 -24.66 -3.65
CA GLU A 104 5.76 -25.95 -3.42
C GLU A 104 6.47 -27.11 -4.13
N MET A 105 6.89 -26.94 -5.38
CA MET A 105 7.63 -27.97 -6.12
C MET A 105 8.99 -28.25 -5.50
N MET A 106 9.77 -27.20 -5.21
CA MET A 106 11.09 -27.31 -4.59
C MET A 106 11.03 -27.90 -3.18
N CYS A 107 9.94 -27.68 -2.45
CA CYS A 107 9.74 -28.24 -1.11
C CYS A 107 9.25 -29.69 -1.17
N TYR A 108 8.09 -29.93 -1.78
CA TYR A 108 7.39 -31.21 -1.65
C TYR A 108 7.84 -32.27 -2.65
N ARG A 109 8.30 -31.88 -3.84
CA ARG A 109 8.73 -32.83 -4.89
C ARG A 109 10.25 -33.01 -4.90
N GLU A 110 10.98 -31.91 -4.85
CA GLU A 110 12.43 -31.94 -5.04
C GLU A 110 13.22 -31.95 -3.71
N GLY A 111 12.59 -31.62 -2.58
CA GLY A 111 13.23 -31.59 -1.26
C GLY A 111 14.42 -30.62 -1.15
N ARG A 112 14.46 -29.55 -1.96
CA ARG A 112 15.56 -28.57 -1.98
C ARG A 112 15.42 -27.50 -0.90
N ILE A 113 14.19 -27.16 -0.54
CA ILE A 113 13.88 -26.24 0.54
C ILE A 113 12.95 -26.94 1.55
N PRO A 114 13.03 -26.61 2.85
CA PRO A 114 12.23 -27.26 3.88
C PRO A 114 10.83 -26.65 4.06
N ASP A 115 10.56 -25.49 3.45
CA ASP A 115 9.31 -24.73 3.60
C ASP A 115 9.06 -23.98 2.27
N PRO A 116 7.87 -24.09 1.64
CA PRO A 116 7.57 -23.40 0.39
C PRO A 116 7.74 -21.88 0.48
N ASP A 117 7.41 -21.27 1.62
CA ASP A 117 7.47 -19.82 1.81
C ASP A 117 8.91 -19.31 1.90
N LEU A 118 9.88 -20.21 2.06
CA LEU A 118 11.30 -19.84 2.06
C LEU A 118 11.74 -19.24 0.72
N ILE A 119 10.99 -19.50 -0.37
CA ILE A 119 11.30 -18.99 -1.70
C ILE A 119 11.34 -17.45 -1.77
N PHE A 120 10.51 -16.76 -0.98
CA PHE A 120 10.48 -15.29 -0.94
C PHE A 120 11.71 -14.66 -0.28
N TYR A 121 12.55 -15.48 0.37
CA TYR A 121 13.78 -15.06 1.04
C TYR A 121 15.05 -15.41 0.25
N LEU A 122 14.86 -15.93 -0.97
CA LEU A 122 15.92 -16.19 -1.94
C LEU A 122 16.02 -15.03 -2.92
N THR A 123 17.25 -14.68 -3.30
CA THR A 123 17.48 -13.83 -4.48
C THR A 123 17.25 -14.64 -5.75
N LEU A 124 16.97 -13.99 -6.88
CA LEU A 124 16.81 -14.69 -8.18
C LEU A 124 18.06 -15.50 -8.56
N HIS A 125 19.25 -15.00 -8.23
CA HIS A 125 20.50 -15.72 -8.46
C HIS A 125 20.59 -16.99 -7.61
N GLU A 126 20.33 -16.88 -6.30
CA GLU A 126 20.30 -18.03 -5.39
C GLU A 126 19.24 -19.06 -5.79
N LEU A 127 18.09 -18.60 -6.28
CA LEU A 127 17.03 -19.45 -6.82
C LEU A 127 17.54 -20.23 -8.05
N ASN A 128 18.21 -19.57 -8.99
CA ASN A 128 18.80 -20.22 -10.17
C ASN A 128 19.91 -21.23 -9.79
N VAL A 129 20.72 -20.94 -8.77
CA VAL A 129 21.70 -21.91 -8.27
C VAL A 129 20.97 -23.11 -7.66
N LEU A 130 19.94 -22.85 -6.83
CA LEU A 130 19.17 -23.92 -6.17
C LEU A 130 18.37 -24.78 -7.13
N THR A 131 18.01 -24.33 -8.34
CA THR A 131 17.37 -25.20 -9.34
C THR A 131 18.36 -26.15 -10.01
N GLN A 132 19.64 -25.80 -10.05
CA GLN A 132 20.68 -26.64 -10.65
C GLN A 132 21.30 -27.57 -9.61
N ILE A 133 21.71 -27.03 -8.45
CA ILE A 133 22.46 -27.75 -7.43
C ILE A 133 21.78 -27.58 -6.08
N ARG A 134 21.78 -28.62 -5.24
CA ARG A 134 21.35 -28.51 -3.84
C ARG A 134 22.47 -27.87 -3.02
N ASP A 135 22.23 -26.67 -2.50
CA ASP A 135 23.18 -25.97 -1.62
C ASP A 135 22.54 -25.61 -0.26
N PRO A 136 22.91 -26.32 0.83
CA PRO A 136 22.38 -26.04 2.16
C PRO A 136 22.80 -24.66 2.71
N LYS A 137 23.89 -24.06 2.23
CA LYS A 137 24.34 -22.73 2.66
C LYS A 137 23.33 -21.66 2.24
N ILE A 138 22.80 -21.77 1.02
CA ILE A 138 21.76 -20.86 0.50
C ILE A 138 20.49 -20.98 1.34
N VAL A 139 20.07 -22.21 1.64
CA VAL A 139 18.88 -22.49 2.47
C VAL A 139 19.04 -21.90 3.87
N MET A 140 20.22 -22.05 4.49
CA MET A 140 20.51 -21.47 5.80
C MET A 140 20.46 -19.93 5.76
N LYS A 141 20.98 -19.32 4.70
CA LYS A 141 20.94 -17.86 4.50
C LYS A 141 19.51 -17.35 4.36
N ALA A 142 18.68 -18.05 3.58
CA ALA A 142 17.26 -17.73 3.44
C ALA A 142 16.50 -17.84 4.77
N LYS A 143 16.79 -18.87 5.59
CA LYS A 143 16.22 -19.00 6.95
C LYS A 143 16.60 -17.84 7.86
N GLN A 144 17.84 -17.39 7.81
CA GLN A 144 18.29 -16.22 8.57
C GLN A 144 17.56 -14.95 8.13
N ARG A 145 17.38 -14.74 6.82
CA ARG A 145 16.58 -13.62 6.29
C ARG A 145 15.13 -13.67 6.76
N LYS A 146 14.49 -14.85 6.69
CA LYS A 146 13.13 -15.07 7.21
C LYS A 146 13.03 -14.72 8.70
N LYS A 147 14.03 -15.07 9.50
CA LYS A 147 14.08 -14.73 10.93
C LYS A 147 14.21 -13.23 11.19
N ILE A 148 14.98 -12.50 10.38
CA ILE A 148 15.26 -11.07 10.57
C ILE A 148 14.15 -10.18 9.97
N TYR A 149 13.44 -10.66 8.94
CA TYR A 149 12.43 -9.89 8.21
C TYR A 149 11.37 -9.19 9.09
N PRO A 150 10.77 -9.83 10.11
CA PRO A 150 9.78 -9.16 10.96
C PRO A 150 10.31 -7.91 11.70
N LYS A 151 11.62 -7.84 11.92
CA LYS A 151 12.28 -6.65 12.46
C LYS A 151 12.44 -5.57 11.39
N LEU A 152 12.83 -5.97 10.18
CA LEU A 152 13.05 -5.05 9.05
C LEU A 152 11.75 -4.44 8.54
N ASP A 153 10.65 -5.21 8.48
CA ASP A 153 9.34 -4.72 8.00
C ASP A 153 8.74 -3.62 8.91
N LYS A 154 9.25 -3.49 10.14
CA LYS A 154 8.86 -2.44 11.08
C LYS A 154 9.68 -1.16 10.93
N TYR A 155 10.76 -1.16 10.17
CA TYR A 155 11.62 0.02 10.01
C TYR A 155 10.92 1.10 9.19
N ILE A 156 10.97 2.33 9.69
CA ILE A 156 10.41 3.52 9.04
C ILE A 156 11.57 4.37 8.57
N TYR A 157 11.68 4.59 7.27
CA TYR A 157 12.71 5.46 6.69
C TYR A 157 12.16 6.84 6.36
N ASP A 158 13.06 7.77 6.06
CA ASP A 158 12.71 9.06 5.48
C ASP A 158 12.32 8.90 4.01
N GLU A 159 11.52 9.83 3.50
CA GLU A 159 11.07 9.84 2.10
C GLU A 159 12.27 9.92 1.13
N MET A 160 13.30 10.67 1.52
CA MET A 160 14.59 10.70 0.84
C MET A 160 15.68 10.30 1.83
N SER A 161 16.46 9.31 1.45
CA SER A 161 17.63 8.87 2.21
C SER A 161 18.86 8.96 1.31
N ILE A 162 19.81 9.82 1.65
CA ILE A 162 21.00 10.09 0.83
C ILE A 162 22.26 9.78 1.65
N GLY A 163 23.18 9.04 1.03
CA GLY A 163 24.48 8.72 1.61
C GLY A 163 24.55 7.35 2.30
N PRO A 164 25.72 7.00 2.84
CA PRO A 164 26.03 5.63 3.28
C PRO A 164 25.38 5.26 4.62
N ASN A 165 24.91 6.23 5.40
CA ASN A 165 24.45 6.02 6.78
C ASN A 165 22.94 6.22 6.90
N ILE A 166 22.18 5.39 6.20
CA ILE A 166 20.71 5.39 6.27
C ILE A 166 20.29 4.60 7.51
N ARG A 167 19.61 5.27 8.45
CA ARG A 167 19.04 4.63 9.64
C ARG A 167 17.53 4.80 9.64
N PRO A 168 16.77 3.77 10.07
CA PRO A 168 15.34 3.96 10.30
C PRO A 168 15.11 5.05 11.36
N ARG A 169 14.14 5.93 11.16
CA ARG A 169 13.73 6.95 12.13
C ARG A 169 13.32 6.35 13.47
N ASN A 170 12.69 5.18 13.43
CA ASN A 170 12.28 4.45 14.62
C ASN A 170 13.35 3.49 15.15
N TYR A 171 14.58 3.60 14.64
CA TYR A 171 15.73 2.89 15.20
C TYR A 171 16.11 3.57 16.51
N THR A 172 15.82 2.90 17.62
CA THR A 172 16.11 3.41 18.96
C THR A 172 17.61 3.28 19.24
N ASP A 173 18.35 4.37 19.05
CA ASP A 173 19.44 4.65 19.99
C ASP A 173 18.75 5.07 21.28
N LYS A 174 18.85 4.25 22.34
CA LYS A 174 18.20 4.43 23.66
C LYS A 174 18.48 5.78 24.37
N LYS A 175 19.13 6.73 23.71
CA LYS A 175 19.60 8.01 24.27
C LYS A 175 18.87 9.25 23.74
N SER A 176 17.93 9.10 22.79
CA SER A 176 17.31 10.26 22.13
C SER A 176 15.78 10.23 22.12
N GLN A 177 15.15 9.55 23.08
CA GLN A 177 13.80 10.00 23.49
C GLN A 177 14.00 11.18 24.44
N SER A 178 14.44 12.29 23.87
CA SER A 178 14.45 13.58 24.56
C SER A 178 13.02 13.90 24.96
N GLU A 179 12.78 13.89 26.27
CA GLU A 179 11.98 14.86 27.01
C GLU A 179 11.63 16.08 26.14
N ALA A 180 10.50 16.01 25.45
CA ALA A 180 9.93 17.14 24.71
C ALA A 180 8.52 17.36 25.27
N TYR A 181 8.50 18.17 26.32
CA TYR A 181 7.45 19.10 26.73
C TYR A 181 6.02 18.55 26.84
N MET A 182 5.71 18.00 28.01
CA MET A 182 4.34 18.03 28.55
C MET A 182 4.09 19.40 29.19
N ASN A 183 4.03 20.46 28.37
CA ASN A 183 3.51 21.76 28.80
C ASN A 183 2.12 21.90 28.16
N GLY A 184 1.08 21.79 28.98
CA GLY A 184 -0.32 21.62 28.57
C GLY A 184 -1.01 22.81 27.91
N GLU A 185 -0.40 23.45 26.92
CA GLU A 185 -1.04 24.47 26.08
C GLU A 185 -0.74 24.26 24.59
N ASN A 186 -1.78 23.85 23.86
CA ASN A 186 -1.86 23.86 22.39
C ASN A 186 -0.81 23.04 21.62
N ASP A 187 -0.68 21.75 21.93
CA ASP A 187 0.05 20.80 21.07
C ASP A 187 -0.68 20.58 19.74
N VAL A 188 -0.30 21.36 18.73
CA VAL A 188 -0.81 21.24 17.35
C VAL A 188 0.16 20.42 16.52
N ILE A 189 -0.27 19.23 16.10
CA ILE A 189 0.45 18.42 15.10
C ILE A 189 0.24 19.05 13.72
N LYS A 190 1.34 19.37 13.03
CA LYS A 190 1.33 19.92 11.67
C LYS A 190 1.53 18.82 10.63
N GLY A 191 0.93 18.98 9.45
CA GLY A 191 1.06 18.07 8.32
C GLY A 191 0.72 18.75 6.99
N THR A 192 0.79 17.99 5.90
CA THR A 192 0.46 18.49 4.56
C THR A 192 -1.06 18.50 4.37
N PRO A 193 -1.69 19.65 4.03
CA PRO A 193 -3.14 19.69 3.80
C PRO A 193 -3.49 18.96 2.50
N VAL A 194 -4.41 17.99 2.58
CA VAL A 194 -4.87 17.19 1.42
C VAL A 194 -6.26 17.62 0.95
N CYS A 195 -7.15 17.95 1.88
CA CYS A 195 -8.52 18.38 1.60
C CYS A 195 -8.80 19.72 2.29
N THR A 196 -9.68 20.52 1.69
CA THR A 196 -10.19 21.73 2.33
C THR A 196 -11.35 21.38 3.26
N GLY A 197 -11.39 22.02 4.42
CA GLY A 197 -12.41 21.78 5.44
C GLY A 197 -11.81 21.68 6.85
N SER A 198 -12.64 21.89 7.85
CA SER A 198 -12.29 21.70 9.26
C SER A 198 -13.37 20.85 9.91
N ILE A 199 -12.96 19.80 10.62
CA ILE A 199 -13.85 18.86 11.31
C ILE A 199 -13.31 18.56 12.69
N LYS A 200 -14.21 18.40 13.67
CA LYS A 200 -13.90 17.91 15.01
C LYS A 200 -14.52 16.54 15.19
N ALA A 201 -13.70 15.52 15.35
CA ALA A 201 -14.13 14.13 15.50
C ALA A 201 -13.19 13.34 16.40
N LYS A 202 -13.62 12.13 16.82
CA LYS A 202 -12.76 11.21 17.57
C LYS A 202 -11.73 10.58 16.61
N ALA A 203 -10.45 10.69 16.94
CA ALA A 203 -9.39 10.02 16.19
C ALA A 203 -9.41 8.50 16.44
N CYS A 204 -9.26 7.71 15.37
CA CYS A 204 -9.03 6.27 15.42
C CYS A 204 -7.64 5.98 14.83
N VAL A 205 -6.77 5.32 15.59
CA VAL A 205 -5.42 4.99 15.15
C VAL A 205 -5.40 3.55 14.67
N CYS A 206 -5.22 3.37 13.36
CA CYS A 206 -5.08 2.05 12.73
C CYS A 206 -3.64 1.90 12.22
N LYS A 207 -2.88 0.95 12.77
CA LYS A 207 -1.47 0.69 12.41
C LYS A 207 -1.34 -0.45 11.42
N CYS A 208 -2.26 -1.41 11.46
CA CYS A 208 -2.34 -2.49 10.49
C CYS A 208 -3.74 -2.61 9.89
N PHE A 209 -3.85 -3.42 8.84
CA PHE A 209 -5.12 -3.65 8.16
C PHE A 209 -6.18 -4.28 9.08
N ASP A 210 -5.77 -5.12 10.04
CA ASP A 210 -6.68 -5.74 11.01
C ASP A 210 -7.34 -4.74 11.96
N ASP A 211 -6.75 -3.54 12.12
CA ASP A 211 -7.34 -2.46 12.91
C ASP A 211 -8.52 -1.80 12.20
N ALA A 212 -8.79 -2.12 10.92
CA ALA A 212 -9.94 -1.59 10.18
C ALA A 212 -11.27 -1.86 10.89
N LYS A 213 -11.39 -2.96 11.65
CA LYS A 213 -12.55 -3.28 12.50
C LYS A 213 -12.85 -2.22 13.57
N ASN A 214 -11.86 -1.40 13.93
CA ASN A 214 -12.02 -0.34 14.94
C ASN A 214 -12.64 0.94 14.36
N LEU A 215 -12.78 1.03 13.03
CA LEU A 215 -13.47 2.14 12.37
C LEU A 215 -14.96 2.11 12.72
N LYS A 216 -15.45 3.20 13.31
CA LYS A 216 -16.87 3.40 13.61
C LYS A 216 -17.40 4.55 12.77
N ALA A 217 -18.39 4.26 11.93
CA ALA A 217 -19.23 5.28 11.34
C ALA A 217 -20.08 5.91 12.47
N ARG A 218 -19.89 7.20 12.75
CA ARG A 218 -20.91 7.97 13.46
C ARG A 218 -21.55 8.90 12.44
N ILE A 219 -22.78 8.57 12.10
CA ILE A 219 -23.69 9.45 11.37
C ILE A 219 -24.07 10.55 12.37
N TYR A 220 -23.76 11.80 12.03
CA TYR A 220 -24.35 12.99 12.67
C TYR A 220 -25.39 13.56 11.71
#